data_AF-A0A845QPV5-F1
#
_entry.id   AF-A0A845QPV5-F1
#
_cell.length_a   1.000
_cell.length_b   1.000
_cell.length_c   1.000
_cell.angle_alpha   90.00
_cell.angle_beta   90.00
_cell.angle_gamma   90.00
#
_symmetry.space_group_name_H-M   'P 1'
#
loop_
_entity.id
_entity.type
_entity.pdbx_description
1 polymer ?
#
loop_
_entity_poly.entity_id
_entity_poly.type
_entity_poly.pdbx_seq_one_letter_code
_entity_poly.pdbx_strand_id
1 'polypeptide(L)'
;MDERIKQIADHYGYGKQKMQLMEEMGELMQAVSKFGRAEERLEKYNAKLNLIDELVDVQIMIDQFRELFYVSPEYFERKYNLKLERQMNRVKEEKPVWVIDAVHDVGGVEHSWRVPEDKKIPKRGDIVYVHAKGQVKPVIVQNIRRLPKKYTKELKTMVGDKLEHQN
;
A
#
# COMPACT_ATOMS: atom_id res chain seq x y z
N MET A 1 -8.62 27.51 -3.00
CA MET A 1 -7.62 27.41 -4.08
C MET A 1 -6.85 28.72 -4.12
N ASP A 2 -5.64 28.74 -4.66
CA ASP A 2 -4.89 29.98 -4.90
C ASP A 2 -5.58 30.81 -6.00
N GLU A 3 -5.80 32.10 -5.78
CA GLU A 3 -6.49 32.98 -6.75
C GLU A 3 -5.74 33.11 -8.08
N ARG A 4 -4.41 32.98 -8.07
CA ARG A 4 -3.57 33.03 -9.28
C ARG A 4 -3.88 31.87 -10.21
N ILE A 5 -4.10 30.68 -9.66
CA ILE A 5 -4.46 29.48 -10.43
C ILE A 5 -5.77 29.70 -11.18
N LYS A 6 -6.77 30.28 -10.50
CA LYS A 6 -8.06 30.59 -11.10
C LYS A 6 -7.92 31.63 -12.22
N GLN A 7 -7.21 32.72 -11.99
CA GLN A 7 -6.98 33.75 -13.01
C GLN A 7 -6.31 33.18 -14.27
N ILE A 8 -5.30 32.33 -14.10
CA ILE A 8 -4.59 31.69 -15.22
C ILE A 8 -5.50 30.70 -15.96
N ALA A 9 -6.24 29.87 -15.22
CA ALA A 9 -7.19 28.91 -15.79
C ALA A 9 -8.27 29.63 -16.63
N ASP A 10 -8.87 30.69 -16.08
CA ASP A 10 -9.92 31.49 -16.75
C ASP A 10 -9.37 32.21 -18.00
N HIS A 11 -8.13 32.70 -17.95
CA HIS A 11 -7.51 33.41 -19.08
C HIS A 11 -7.22 32.51 -20.29
N TYR A 12 -6.61 31.34 -20.07
CA TYR A 12 -6.17 30.47 -21.17
C TYR A 12 -7.23 29.45 -21.60
N GLY A 13 -8.12 29.06 -20.69
CA GLY A 13 -9.20 28.10 -20.93
C GLY A 13 -8.72 26.68 -21.24
N TYR A 14 -9.67 25.74 -21.30
CA TYR A 14 -9.39 24.31 -21.44
C TYR A 14 -8.54 23.93 -22.66
N GLY A 15 -8.80 24.56 -23.82
CA GLY A 15 -8.18 24.18 -25.09
C GLY A 15 -6.67 24.36 -25.12
N LYS A 16 -6.15 25.46 -24.55
CA LYS A 16 -4.71 25.71 -24.42
C LYS A 16 -4.14 24.93 -23.24
N GLN A 17 -4.84 24.94 -22.11
CA GLN A 17 -4.35 24.32 -20.89
C GLN A 17 -4.19 22.79 -21.01
N LYS A 18 -5.01 22.11 -21.81
CA LYS A 18 -4.81 20.67 -22.06
C LYS A 18 -3.52 20.36 -22.81
N MET A 19 -3.09 21.24 -23.71
CA MET A 19 -1.84 21.05 -24.43
C MET A 19 -0.67 21.27 -23.49
N GLN A 20 -0.73 22.34 -22.69
CA GLN A 20 0.27 22.61 -21.66
C GLN A 20 0.39 21.45 -20.67
N LEU A 21 -0.74 20.93 -20.16
CA LEU A 21 -0.71 19.79 -19.23
C LEU A 21 0.00 18.57 -19.83
N MET A 22 -0.21 18.28 -21.12
CA MET A 22 0.47 17.17 -21.79
C MET A 22 1.97 17.42 -21.96
N GLU A 23 2.37 18.67 -22.22
CA GLU A 23 3.76 19.10 -22.33
C GLU A 23 4.49 18.93 -21.00
N GLU A 24 3.96 19.52 -19.91
CA GLU A 24 4.53 19.42 -18.55
C GLU A 24 4.62 17.95 -18.09
N MET A 25 3.60 17.13 -18.39
CA MET A 25 3.66 15.70 -18.10
C MET A 25 4.78 14.99 -18.88
N GLY A 26 5.03 15.40 -20.12
CA GLY A 26 6.12 14.89 -20.96
C GLY A 26 7.49 15.29 -20.42
N GLU A 27 7.65 16.53 -19.95
CA GLU A 27 8.87 17.04 -19.35
C GLU A 27 9.15 16.34 -18.01
N LEU A 28 8.14 16.16 -17.15
CA LEU A 28 8.24 15.35 -15.94
C LEU A 28 8.69 13.92 -16.23
N MET A 29 8.12 13.27 -17.26
CA MET A 29 8.56 11.93 -17.66
C MET A 29 10.04 11.89 -18.06
N GLN A 30 10.50 12.89 -18.80
CA GLN A 30 11.92 13.01 -19.17
C GLN A 30 12.81 13.25 -17.94
N ALA A 31 12.39 14.11 -17.02
CA ALA A 31 13.13 14.42 -15.80
C ALA A 31 13.27 13.20 -14.88
N VAL A 32 12.21 12.41 -14.70
CA VAL A 32 12.26 11.13 -13.97
C VAL A 32 13.28 10.18 -14.60
N SER A 33 13.26 10.06 -15.94
CA SER A 33 14.20 9.21 -16.69
C SER A 33 15.65 9.69 -16.59
N LYS A 34 15.89 11.01 -16.63
CA LYS A 34 17.22 11.60 -16.44
C LYS A 34 17.73 11.36 -15.02
N PHE A 35 16.91 11.62 -13.99
CA PHE A 35 17.29 11.38 -12.60
C PHE A 35 17.62 9.90 -12.32
N GLY A 36 16.87 8.96 -12.91
CA GLY A 36 17.13 7.53 -12.78
C GLY A 36 18.41 7.04 -13.46
N ARG A 37 18.92 7.75 -14.48
CA ARG A 37 20.15 7.41 -15.21
C ARG A 37 21.39 8.15 -14.73
N ALA A 38 21.23 9.22 -13.94
CA ALA A 38 22.35 9.98 -13.44
C ALA A 38 23.24 9.11 -12.54
N GLU A 39 24.54 9.16 -12.74
CA GLU A 39 25.50 8.32 -12.00
C GLU A 39 26.34 9.17 -11.04
N GLU A 40 26.81 10.31 -11.53
CA GLU A 40 27.70 11.20 -10.79
C GLU A 40 26.95 12.09 -9.79
N ARG A 41 27.65 12.55 -8.75
CA ARG A 41 27.04 13.34 -7.67
C ARG A 41 26.45 14.66 -8.15
N LEU A 42 27.19 15.41 -8.97
CA LEU A 42 26.74 16.71 -9.48
C LEU A 42 25.59 16.54 -10.47
N GLU A 43 25.68 15.55 -11.35
CA GLU A 43 24.63 15.19 -12.30
C GLU A 43 23.33 14.81 -11.56
N LYS A 44 23.41 13.93 -10.55
CA LYS A 44 22.26 13.56 -9.70
C LYS A 44 21.63 14.77 -9.01
N TYR A 45 22.46 15.69 -8.52
CA TYR A 45 21.97 16.91 -7.88
C TYR A 45 21.19 17.79 -8.87
N ASN A 46 21.75 18.05 -10.05
CA ASN A 46 21.09 18.85 -11.08
C ASN A 46 19.83 18.17 -11.61
N ALA A 47 19.87 16.86 -11.87
CA ALA A 47 18.72 16.10 -12.30
C ALA A 47 17.60 16.07 -11.25
N LYS A 48 17.95 16.07 -9.95
CA LYS A 48 16.97 16.19 -8.87
C LYS A 48 16.30 17.55 -8.85
N LEU A 49 17.04 18.63 -9.03
CA LEU A 49 16.48 19.98 -9.09
C LEU A 49 15.49 20.11 -10.25
N ASN A 50 15.90 19.70 -11.46
CA ASN A 50 15.01 19.69 -12.62
C ASN A 50 13.76 18.83 -12.36
N LEU A 51 13.90 17.65 -11.76
CA LEU A 51 12.74 16.81 -11.41
C LEU A 51 11.79 17.51 -10.42
N ILE A 52 12.31 18.29 -9.47
CA ILE A 52 11.47 19.06 -8.54
C ILE A 52 10.72 20.15 -9.29
N ASP A 53 11.37 20.84 -10.22
CA ASP A 53 10.73 21.90 -11.01
C ASP A 53 9.58 21.31 -11.86
N GLU A 54 9.81 20.23 -12.61
CA GLU A 54 8.74 19.59 -13.40
C GLU A 54 7.58 19.05 -12.53
N LEU A 55 7.87 18.62 -11.29
CA LEU A 55 6.82 18.20 -10.34
C LEU A 55 5.94 19.39 -9.93
N VAL A 56 6.54 20.56 -9.74
CA VAL A 56 5.82 21.79 -9.42
C VAL A 56 4.97 22.22 -10.62
N ASP A 57 5.52 22.20 -11.83
CA ASP A 57 4.81 22.62 -13.03
C ASP A 57 3.59 21.72 -13.32
N VAL A 58 3.76 20.39 -13.24
CA VAL A 58 2.63 19.45 -13.34
C VAL A 58 1.60 19.67 -12.23
N GLN A 59 2.02 19.94 -10.99
CA GLN A 59 1.09 20.21 -9.89
C GLN A 59 0.27 21.48 -10.13
N ILE A 60 0.90 22.55 -10.62
CA ILE A 60 0.22 23.79 -11.03
C ILE A 60 -0.82 23.48 -12.12
N MET A 61 -0.46 22.69 -13.13
CA MET A 61 -1.38 22.30 -14.20
C MET A 61 -2.56 21.48 -13.69
N ILE A 62 -2.33 20.56 -12.74
CA ILE A 62 -3.42 19.81 -12.08
C ILE A 62 -4.36 20.77 -11.35
N ASP A 63 -3.84 21.76 -10.65
CA ASP A 63 -4.66 22.73 -9.91
C ASP A 63 -5.46 23.65 -10.84
N GLN A 64 -4.88 24.10 -11.95
CA GLN A 64 -5.61 24.85 -12.99
C GLN A 64 -6.73 23.99 -13.61
N PHE A 65 -6.48 22.69 -13.81
CA PHE A 65 -7.50 21.76 -14.28
C PHE A 65 -8.64 21.60 -13.27
N ARG A 66 -8.35 21.54 -11.98
CA ARG A 66 -9.39 21.47 -10.95
C ARG A 66 -10.32 22.69 -11.01
N GLU A 67 -9.78 23.88 -11.25
CA GLU A 67 -10.59 25.09 -11.50
C GLU A 67 -11.42 24.98 -12.79
N LEU A 68 -10.80 24.61 -13.92
CA LEU A 68 -11.49 24.48 -15.22
C LEU A 68 -12.67 23.51 -15.20
N PHE A 69 -12.58 22.46 -14.37
CA PHE A 69 -13.62 21.45 -14.19
C PHE A 69 -14.57 21.75 -13.01
N TYR A 70 -14.45 22.92 -12.38
CA TYR A 70 -15.24 23.33 -11.22
C TYR A 70 -15.27 22.26 -10.11
N VAL A 71 -14.12 21.62 -9.89
CA VAL A 71 -14.02 20.55 -8.89
C VAL A 71 -13.97 21.17 -7.51
N SER A 72 -15.00 20.95 -6.70
CA SER A 72 -15.00 21.47 -5.33
C SER A 72 -13.84 20.86 -4.51
N PRO A 73 -13.20 21.65 -3.62
CA PRO A 73 -12.14 21.16 -2.74
C PRO A 73 -12.56 19.93 -1.94
N GLU A 74 -13.76 19.94 -1.37
CA GLU A 74 -14.28 18.86 -0.51
C GLU A 74 -14.49 17.58 -1.30
N TYR A 75 -15.01 17.69 -2.53
CA TYR A 75 -15.18 16.53 -3.41
C TYR A 75 -13.82 15.92 -3.78
N PHE A 76 -12.84 16.76 -4.13
CA PHE A 76 -11.50 16.33 -4.48
C PHE A 76 -10.81 15.64 -3.29
N GLU A 77 -10.80 16.27 -2.11
CA GLU A 77 -10.19 15.72 -0.90
C GLU A 77 -10.80 14.37 -0.52
N ARG A 78 -12.13 14.25 -0.55
CA ARG A 78 -12.81 12.98 -0.29
C ARG A 78 -12.35 11.89 -1.25
N LYS A 79 -12.29 12.17 -2.56
CA LYS A 79 -11.82 11.20 -3.56
C LYS A 79 -10.33 10.87 -3.41
N TYR A 80 -9.52 11.86 -3.07
CA TYR A 80 -8.09 11.73 -2.83
C TYR A 80 -7.82 10.80 -1.64
N ASN A 81 -8.45 11.06 -0.50
CA ASN A 81 -8.33 10.24 0.72
C ASN A 81 -8.80 8.80 0.49
N LEU A 82 -9.94 8.59 -0.20
CA LEU A 82 -10.40 7.23 -0.56
C LEU A 82 -9.38 6.48 -1.42
N LYS A 83 -8.67 7.16 -2.33
CA LYS A 83 -7.62 6.53 -3.13
C LYS A 83 -6.39 6.21 -2.27
N LEU A 84 -5.97 7.11 -1.39
CA LEU A 84 -4.87 6.87 -0.46
C LEU A 84 -5.15 5.69 0.48
N GLU A 85 -6.32 5.62 1.09
CA GLU A 85 -6.72 4.51 1.95
C GLU A 85 -6.65 3.16 1.23
N ARG A 86 -7.07 3.11 -0.04
CA ARG A 86 -6.94 1.91 -0.87
C ARG A 86 -5.49 1.50 -1.09
N GLN A 87 -4.59 2.45 -1.34
CA GLN A 87 -3.15 2.15 -1.48
C GLN A 87 -2.56 1.68 -0.14
N MET A 88 -2.92 2.33 0.97
CA MET A 88 -2.50 1.92 2.31
C MET A 88 -2.98 0.51 2.66
N ASN A 89 -4.18 0.13 2.23
CA ASN A 89 -4.66 -1.24 2.40
C ASN A 89 -3.84 -2.25 1.59
N ARG A 90 -3.42 -1.92 0.36
CA ARG A 90 -2.48 -2.77 -0.42
C ARG A 90 -1.14 -2.94 0.29
N VAL A 91 -0.57 -1.84 0.82
CA VAL A 91 0.67 -1.91 1.61
C VAL A 91 0.48 -2.80 2.84
N LYS A 92 -0.64 -2.70 3.57
CA LYS A 92 -0.95 -3.59 4.70
C LYS A 92 -1.08 -5.05 4.27
N GLU A 93 -1.61 -5.31 3.08
CA GLU A 93 -1.72 -6.66 2.52
C GLU A 93 -0.36 -7.27 2.13
N GLU A 94 0.65 -6.44 1.85
CA GLU A 94 2.01 -6.90 1.56
C GLU A 94 2.85 -7.16 2.81
N LYS A 95 2.48 -6.58 3.96
CA LYS A 95 3.16 -6.82 5.23
C LYS A 95 3.15 -8.33 5.56
N PRO A 96 4.31 -8.97 5.78
CA PRO A 96 4.35 -10.38 6.08
C PRO A 96 3.84 -10.69 7.48
N VAL A 97 2.90 -11.63 7.57
CA VAL A 97 2.36 -12.19 8.82
C VAL A 97 2.97 -13.56 9.09
N TRP A 98 2.96 -13.98 10.35
CA TRP A 98 3.40 -15.30 10.75
C TRP A 98 2.33 -16.35 10.44
N VAL A 99 2.76 -17.45 9.86
CA VAL A 99 1.94 -18.62 9.55
C VAL A 99 2.65 -19.83 10.13
N ILE A 100 1.89 -20.67 10.84
CA ILE A 100 2.32 -21.98 11.26
C ILE A 100 1.77 -23.03 10.32
N ASP A 101 2.57 -24.04 10.05
CA ASP A 101 2.11 -25.30 9.47
C ASP A 101 2.18 -26.36 10.58
N ALA A 102 1.06 -27.05 10.83
CA ALA A 102 0.89 -27.91 12.00
C ALA A 102 0.00 -29.12 11.70
N VAL A 103 0.14 -30.16 12.53
CA VAL A 103 -0.61 -31.43 12.41
C VAL A 103 -1.40 -31.72 13.69
N HIS A 104 -2.56 -32.36 13.58
CA HIS A 104 -3.32 -32.80 14.75
C HIS A 104 -2.66 -33.99 15.47
N ASP A 105 -2.07 -34.90 14.70
CA ASP A 105 -1.45 -36.14 15.19
C ASP A 105 -0.09 -36.34 14.50
N VAL A 106 0.81 -37.08 15.14
CA VAL A 106 2.15 -37.37 14.59
C VAL A 106 2.01 -38.12 13.26
N GLY A 107 2.55 -37.54 12.18
CA GLY A 107 2.42 -38.08 10.82
C GLY A 107 1.09 -37.78 10.12
N GLY A 108 0.23 -36.97 10.72
CA GLY A 108 -1.03 -36.53 10.14
C GLY A 108 -0.87 -35.52 9.00
N VAL A 109 -2.00 -35.12 8.41
CA VAL A 109 -2.05 -34.11 7.34
C VAL A 109 -1.71 -32.74 7.91
N GLU A 110 -0.79 -32.04 7.24
CA GLU A 110 -0.40 -30.69 7.59
C GLU A 110 -1.44 -29.67 7.12
N HIS A 111 -1.72 -28.72 8.00
CA HIS A 111 -2.62 -27.61 7.75
C HIS A 111 -1.96 -26.30 8.22
N SER A 112 -2.36 -25.17 7.64
CA SER A 112 -1.75 -23.88 7.92
C SER A 112 -2.71 -22.93 8.64
N TRP A 113 -2.19 -22.18 9.61
CA TRP A 113 -2.92 -21.15 10.33
C TRP A 113 -2.08 -19.88 10.48
N ARG A 114 -2.74 -18.72 10.44
CA ARG A 114 -2.11 -17.45 10.83
C ARG A 114 -1.91 -17.42 12.34
N VAL A 115 -0.81 -16.81 12.76
CA VAL A 115 -0.56 -16.42 14.15
C VAL A 115 -1.19 -15.02 14.34
N PRO A 116 -2.09 -14.82 15.32
CA PRO A 116 -2.59 -13.47 15.63
C PRO A 116 -1.45 -12.52 16.02
N GLU A 117 -1.61 -11.24 15.72
CA GLU A 117 -0.59 -10.21 16.02
C GLU A 117 -0.37 -10.01 17.54
N ASP A 118 -1.39 -10.29 18.34
CA ASP A 118 -1.40 -10.18 19.80
C ASP A 118 -0.87 -11.44 20.52
N LYS A 119 -0.57 -12.52 19.79
CA LYS A 119 -0.09 -13.77 20.39
C LYS A 119 1.42 -13.95 20.22
N LYS A 120 2.00 -14.70 21.15
CA LYS A 120 3.40 -15.15 21.06
C LYS A 120 3.58 -16.05 19.84
N ILE A 121 4.65 -15.81 19.08
CA ILE A 121 5.01 -16.64 17.92
C ILE A 121 5.46 -18.03 18.42
N PRO A 122 4.80 -19.12 17.98
CA PRO A 122 5.17 -20.48 18.37
C PRO A 122 6.52 -20.91 17.80
N LYS A 123 7.11 -21.94 18.40
CA LYS A 123 8.29 -22.67 17.92
C LYS A 123 7.90 -24.05 17.40
N ARG A 124 8.79 -24.65 16.60
CA ARG A 124 8.62 -26.02 16.14
C ARG A 124 8.56 -26.97 17.34
N GLY A 125 7.57 -27.85 17.36
CA GLY A 125 7.28 -28.75 18.47
C GLY A 125 6.33 -28.18 19.52
N ASP A 126 6.03 -26.88 19.51
CA ASP A 126 5.04 -26.31 20.41
C ASP A 126 3.64 -26.87 20.09
N ILE A 127 2.85 -27.06 21.13
CA ILE A 127 1.42 -27.38 21.01
C ILE A 127 0.66 -26.06 21.07
N VAL A 128 -0.15 -25.80 20.05
CA VAL A 128 -1.05 -24.65 19.98
C VAL A 128 -2.47 -25.09 19.71
N TYR A 129 -3.43 -24.21 19.97
CA TYR A 129 -4.84 -24.51 19.83
C TYR A 129 -5.41 -23.82 18.60
N VAL A 130 -6.22 -24.55 17.83
CA VAL A 130 -6.84 -24.06 16.59
C VAL A 130 -8.32 -24.45 16.53
N HIS A 131 -9.12 -23.67 15.81
CA HIS A 131 -10.50 -24.06 15.49
C HIS A 131 -10.53 -25.04 14.32
N ALA A 132 -10.92 -26.29 14.59
CA ALA A 132 -11.06 -27.36 13.60
C ALA A 132 -12.40 -28.09 13.80
N LYS A 133 -13.18 -28.21 12.72
CA LYS A 133 -14.51 -28.87 12.73
C LYS A 133 -15.45 -28.40 13.85
N GLY A 134 -15.50 -27.08 14.09
CA GLY A 134 -16.37 -26.48 15.11
C GLY A 134 -15.89 -26.62 16.56
N GLN A 135 -14.71 -27.20 16.79
CA GLN A 135 -14.12 -27.37 18.12
C GLN A 135 -12.73 -26.74 18.19
N VAL A 136 -12.27 -26.42 19.41
CA VAL A 136 -10.87 -26.05 19.65
C VAL A 136 -10.08 -27.34 19.86
N LYS A 137 -9.04 -27.54 19.07
CA LYS A 137 -8.20 -28.75 19.11
C LYS A 137 -6.72 -28.39 19.20
N PRO A 138 -5.91 -29.17 19.92
CA PRO A 138 -4.47 -29.02 19.88
C PRO A 138 -3.91 -29.44 18.51
N VAL A 139 -2.84 -28.78 18.10
CA VAL A 139 -1.99 -29.14 16.96
C VAL A 139 -0.53 -28.96 17.35
N ILE A 140 0.34 -29.78 16.76
CA ILE A 140 1.79 -29.74 16.95
C ILE A 140 2.39 -28.95 15.79
N VAL A 141 3.08 -27.85 16.10
CA VAL A 141 3.73 -26.99 15.10
C VAL A 141 4.88 -27.73 14.43
N GLN A 142 4.83 -27.90 13.12
CA GLN A 142 5.88 -28.51 12.32
C GLN A 142 6.82 -27.46 11.71
N ASN A 143 6.27 -26.34 11.27
CA ASN A 143 7.01 -25.27 10.62
C ASN A 143 6.41 -23.89 10.94
N ILE A 144 7.25 -22.85 10.88
CA ILE A 144 6.84 -21.44 11.01
C ILE A 144 7.44 -20.65 9.85
N ARG A 145 6.61 -19.88 9.15
CA ARG A 145 7.01 -19.06 8.00
C ARG A 145 6.36 -17.69 8.01
N ARG A 146 6.96 -16.74 7.29
CA ARG A 146 6.38 -15.42 7.03
C ARG A 146 5.85 -15.35 5.61
N LEU A 147 4.60 -14.95 5.46
CA LEU A 147 3.97 -14.76 4.16
C LEU A 147 3.29 -13.40 4.11
N PRO A 148 3.36 -12.67 2.97
CA PRO A 148 2.54 -11.48 2.75
C PRO A 148 1.07 -11.78 3.06
N LYS A 149 0.41 -10.90 3.83
CA LYS A 149 -0.97 -11.08 4.29
C LYS A 149 -1.94 -11.42 3.14
N LYS A 150 -1.72 -10.88 1.94
CA LYS A 150 -2.49 -11.18 0.72
C LYS A 150 -2.57 -12.67 0.38
N TYR A 151 -1.53 -13.45 0.65
CA TYR A 151 -1.50 -14.90 0.40
C TYR A 151 -2.07 -15.74 1.54
N THR A 152 -2.50 -15.10 2.62
CA THR A 152 -2.98 -15.78 3.83
C THR A 152 -4.47 -15.61 4.07
N LYS A 153 -5.22 -14.98 3.15
CA LYS A 153 -6.62 -14.57 3.37
C LYS A 153 -7.53 -15.74 3.77
N GLU A 154 -7.38 -16.88 3.09
CA GLU A 154 -8.13 -18.13 3.33
C GLU A 154 -7.69 -18.89 4.59
N LEU A 155 -6.53 -18.57 5.15
CA LEU A 155 -6.03 -19.25 6.34
C LEU A 155 -6.81 -18.79 7.57
N LYS A 156 -7.30 -19.76 8.35
CA LYS A 156 -7.81 -19.50 9.69
C LYS A 156 -6.68 -19.04 10.60
N THR A 157 -7.04 -18.42 11.71
CA THR A 157 -6.08 -17.98 12.72
C THR A 157 -6.04 -19.00 13.87
N MET A 158 -4.86 -19.26 14.45
CA MET A 158 -4.77 -20.05 15.68
C MET A 158 -5.39 -19.29 16.86
N VAL A 159 -5.83 -20.03 17.88
CA VAL A 159 -6.41 -19.48 19.11
C VAL A 159 -5.31 -18.96 20.03
N GLY A 160 -4.29 -19.78 20.30
CA GLY A 160 -3.20 -19.43 21.22
C GLY A 160 -2.38 -20.65 21.65
N ASP A 161 -1.47 -20.44 22.59
CA ASP A 161 -0.62 -21.47 23.21
C ASP A 161 -1.29 -22.18 24.40
N LYS A 162 -2.49 -21.74 24.78
CA LYS A 162 -3.31 -22.32 25.85
C LYS A 162 -4.78 -22.41 25.42
N LEU A 163 -5.54 -23.30 26.06
CA LEU A 163 -7.00 -23.29 25.97
C LEU A 163 -7.52 -22.03 26.67
N GLU A 164 -7.80 -20.98 25.90
CA GLU A 164 -8.55 -19.85 26.43
C GLU A 164 -9.97 -20.34 26.71
N HIS A 165 -10.35 -20.44 27.99
CA HIS A 165 -11.72 -20.74 28.38
C HIS A 165 -12.59 -19.54 27.95
N GLN A 166 -13.48 -19.77 27.00
CA GLN A 166 -14.58 -18.84 26.74
C GLN A 166 -15.52 -18.95 27.96
N ASN A 167 -15.49 -17.95 28.83
CA ASN A 167 -16.52 -17.73 29.85
C ASN A 167 -17.83 -17.33 29.19
#